data_AF-A0A957V558-F1
#
_entry.id   AF-A0A957V558-F1
#
_cell.length_a   1.000
_cell.length_b   1.000
_cell.length_c   1.000
_cell.angle_alpha   90.00
_cell.angle_beta   90.00
_cell.angle_gamma   90.00
#
_symmetry.space_group_name_H-M   'P 1'
#
loop_
_entity.id
_entity.type
_entity.pdbx_description
1 polymer ?
#
loop_
_entity_poly.entity_id
_entity_poly.type
_entity_poly.pdbx_seq_one_letter_code
_entity_poly.pdbx_strand_id
1 'polypeptide(L)'
;NNWEAMLLGYQRMPFDELFTWERVTLTTPVEAILSKPGHRVNCDRCGEEILNEREVLAGESTLCQACAHGAYYLRAPSGAEPDAQAGRPHVATAGRIPCEE
;
A
#
# COMPACT_ATOMS: atom_id res chain seq x y z
N ASN A 1 -2.92 -18.36 -28.11
CA ASN A 1 -2.38 -18.19 -26.73
C ASN A 1 -3.58 -17.92 -25.82
N ASN A 2 -3.75 -18.59 -24.67
CA ASN A 2 -5.00 -18.49 -23.90
C ASN A 2 -5.28 -17.06 -23.37
N TRP A 3 -4.23 -16.27 -23.11
CA TRP A 3 -4.38 -14.89 -22.64
C TRP A 3 -5.02 -13.96 -23.70
N GLU A 4 -4.76 -14.20 -24.99
CA GLU A 4 -5.33 -13.40 -26.10
C GLU A 4 -6.85 -13.59 -26.17
N ALA A 5 -7.31 -14.82 -26.01
CA ALA A 5 -8.74 -15.15 -25.99
C ALA A 5 -9.44 -14.50 -24.79
N MET A 6 -8.80 -14.49 -23.61
CA MET A 6 -9.33 -13.82 -22.42
C MET A 6 -9.41 -12.30 -22.60
N LEU A 7 -8.36 -11.68 -23.16
CA LEU A 7 -8.33 -10.24 -23.45
C LEU A 7 -9.47 -9.85 -24.40
N LEU A 8 -9.64 -10.60 -25.51
CA LEU A 8 -10.70 -10.36 -26.48
C LEU A 8 -12.09 -10.61 -25.88
N GLY A 9 -12.23 -11.58 -24.98
CA GLY A 9 -13.47 -11.82 -24.24
C GLY A 9 -13.91 -10.59 -23.44
N TYR A 10 -13.03 -10.04 -22.60
CA TYR A 10 -13.34 -8.85 -21.80
C TYR A 10 -13.61 -7.59 -22.64
N GLN A 11 -12.99 -7.45 -23.81
CA GLN A 11 -13.20 -6.29 -24.68
C GLN A 11 -14.50 -6.35 -25.48
N ARG A 12 -15.05 -7.55 -25.74
CA ARG A 12 -16.16 -7.75 -26.67
C ARG A 12 -17.45 -8.19 -26.01
N MET A 13 -17.37 -8.80 -24.83
CA MET A 13 -18.55 -9.30 -24.11
C MET A 13 -19.46 -8.12 -23.71
N PRO A 14 -20.78 -8.26 -23.87
CA PRO A 14 -21.74 -7.25 -23.42
C PRO A 14 -21.60 -6.94 -21.92
N PHE A 15 -21.91 -5.70 -21.53
CA PHE A 15 -21.77 -5.25 -20.15
C PHE A 15 -22.63 -6.09 -19.18
N ASP A 16 -23.83 -6.46 -19.59
CA ASP A 16 -24.79 -7.25 -18.82
C ASP A 16 -24.40 -8.72 -18.65
N GLU A 17 -23.56 -9.26 -19.55
CA GLU A 17 -22.94 -10.58 -19.37
C GLU A 17 -21.70 -10.50 -18.45
N LEU A 18 -20.99 -9.37 -18.47
CA LEU A 18 -19.79 -9.15 -17.65
C LEU A 18 -20.12 -8.79 -16.19
N PHE A 19 -21.17 -8.01 -15.97
CA PHE A 19 -21.44 -7.38 -14.69
C PHE A 19 -22.89 -7.57 -14.26
N THR A 20 -23.07 -7.95 -13.00
CA THR A 20 -24.33 -7.83 -12.29
C THR A 20 -24.17 -6.81 -11.18
N TRP A 21 -25.24 -6.11 -10.84
CA TRP A 21 -25.22 -5.11 -9.78
C TRP A 21 -26.55 -5.09 -9.03
N GLU A 22 -26.49 -4.74 -7.76
CA GLU A 22 -27.65 -4.62 -6.90
C GLU A 22 -27.50 -3.41 -5.96
N ARG A 23 -28.64 -2.91 -5.47
CA ARG A 23 -28.63 -1.86 -4.44
C ARG A 23 -28.49 -2.52 -3.08
N VAL A 24 -27.48 -2.12 -2.33
CA VAL A 24 -27.24 -2.60 -0.96
C VAL A 24 -27.30 -1.45 0.03
N THR A 25 -27.62 -1.76 1.28
CA THR A 25 -27.48 -0.85 2.42
C THR A 25 -26.26 -1.28 3.23
N LEU A 26 -25.33 -0.35 3.44
CA LEU A 26 -24.15 -0.63 4.26
C LEU A 26 -24.56 -0.71 5.74
N THR A 27 -24.02 -1.69 6.46
CA THR A 27 -24.19 -1.81 7.91
C THR A 27 -23.30 -0.84 8.69
N THR A 28 -22.35 -0.20 8.00
CA THR A 28 -21.37 0.74 8.56
C THR A 28 -21.33 1.99 7.68
N PRO A 29 -21.20 3.20 8.26
CA PRO A 29 -21.07 4.43 7.49
C PRO A 29 -19.88 4.39 6.52
N VAL A 30 -20.03 5.01 5.35
CA VAL A 30 -18.99 5.06 4.32
C VAL A 30 -17.71 5.72 4.85
N GLU A 31 -17.85 6.73 5.70
CA GLU A 31 -16.77 7.50 6.32
C GLU A 31 -15.87 6.67 7.24
N ALA A 32 -16.36 5.52 7.72
CA ALA A 32 -15.57 4.59 8.53
C ALA A 32 -14.80 3.55 7.68
N ILE A 33 -15.08 3.49 6.38
CA ILE A 33 -14.49 2.55 5.42
C ILE A 33 -13.52 3.28 4.49
N LEU A 34 -13.86 4.51 4.11
CA LEU A 34 -13.01 5.37 3.31
C LEU A 34 -11.89 5.97 4.16
N SER A 35 -10.65 5.79 3.71
CA SER A 35 -9.51 6.50 4.27
C SER A 35 -9.68 8.01 4.11
N LYS A 36 -9.21 8.77 5.09
CA LYS A 36 -9.25 10.24 5.08
C LYS A 36 -8.16 10.79 4.16
N PRO A 37 -8.51 11.52 3.07
CA PRO A 37 -7.54 12.18 2.22
C PRO A 37 -6.65 13.11 3.05
N GLY A 38 -5.33 13.03 2.86
CA GLY A 38 -4.37 13.87 3.57
C GLY A 38 -4.12 13.49 5.04
N HIS A 39 -4.72 12.41 5.56
CA HIS A 39 -4.35 11.90 6.87
C HIS A 39 -2.97 11.23 6.81
N ARG A 40 -2.00 11.89 7.42
CA ARG A 40 -0.59 11.49 7.47
C ARG A 40 -0.14 11.65 8.91
N VAL A 41 0.50 10.62 9.44
CA VAL A 41 1.06 10.65 10.80
C VAL A 41 2.49 10.16 10.76
N ASN A 42 3.35 10.69 11.62
CA ASN A 42 4.74 10.25 11.67
C ASN A 42 4.87 9.12 12.69
N CYS A 43 5.64 8.10 12.35
CA CYS A 43 6.02 7.06 13.30
C CYS A 43 6.93 7.68 14.39
N ASP A 44 6.52 7.58 15.64
CA ASP A 44 7.28 8.12 16.78
C ASP A 44 8.67 7.47 16.95
N ARG A 45 8.84 6.26 16.42
CA ARG A 45 10.11 5.51 16.53
C ARG A 45 11.09 5.78 15.40
N CYS A 46 10.65 5.73 14.14
CA CYS A 46 11.54 5.86 12.99
C CYS A 46 11.42 7.18 12.23
N GLY A 47 10.42 8.01 12.56
CA GLY A 47 10.12 9.28 11.88
C GLY A 47 9.60 9.13 10.46
N GLU A 48 9.35 7.89 10.00
CA GLU A 48 8.73 7.63 8.70
C GLU A 48 7.29 8.12 8.71
N GLU A 49 6.88 8.67 7.57
CA GLU A 49 5.51 9.08 7.37
C GLU A 49 4.61 7.88 7.06
N ILE A 50 3.52 7.77 7.80
CA ILE A 50 2.52 6.73 7.69
C ILE A 50 1.33 7.31 6.91
N LEU A 51 1.00 6.65 5.82
CA LEU A 51 -0.13 6.98 4.94
C LEU A 51 -1.24 5.93 5.08
N ASN A 52 -2.45 6.30 4.67
CA ASN A 52 -3.62 5.42 4.60
C ASN A 52 -4.00 4.80 5.95
N GLU A 53 -3.83 5.54 7.05
CA GLU A 53 -4.27 5.11 8.39
C GLU A 53 -3.63 3.76 8.82
N ARG A 54 -2.40 3.50 8.36
CA ARG A 54 -1.66 2.25 8.63
C ARG A 54 -0.90 2.25 9.94
N GLU A 55 -1.08 3.27 10.78
CA GLU A 55 -0.46 3.39 12.08
C GLU A 55 -0.97 2.34 13.06
N VAL A 56 -0.10 1.98 14.00
CA VAL A 56 -0.41 1.11 15.13
C VAL A 56 -0.29 1.96 16.38
N LEU A 57 -1.40 2.11 17.10
CA LEU A 57 -1.42 2.77 18.40
C LEU A 57 -0.92 1.79 19.48
N ALA A 58 0.27 2.03 20.01
CA ALA A 58 0.91 1.24 21.05
C ALA A 58 1.03 2.10 22.32
N GLY A 59 -0.03 2.16 23.12
CA GLY A 59 -0.11 3.07 24.26
C GLY A 59 -0.26 4.52 23.78
N GLU A 60 0.67 5.38 24.19
CA GLU A 60 0.74 6.79 23.75
C GLU A 60 1.54 6.99 22.46
N SER A 61 2.14 5.92 21.90
CA SER A 61 2.97 6.01 20.70
C SER A 61 2.24 5.56 19.44
N THR A 62 2.41 6.32 18.37
CA THR A 62 1.96 6.02 17.01
C THR A 62 3.11 5.43 16.22
N LEU A 63 3.01 4.16 15.81
CA LEU A 63 4.09 3.42 15.17
C LEU A 63 3.71 2.97 13.75
N CYS A 64 4.68 2.88 12.84
CA CYS A 64 4.46 2.22 11.56
C CYS A 64 4.41 0.69 11.75
N GLN A 65 3.79 -0.03 10.80
CA GLN A 65 3.69 -1.50 10.81
C GLN A 65 5.03 -2.18 11.05
N ALA A 66 6.10 -1.69 10.41
CA ALA A 66 7.45 -2.22 10.57
C ALA A 66 8.02 -2.02 11.98
N CYS A 67 7.76 -0.87 12.61
CA CYS A 67 8.22 -0.58 13.97
C CYS A 67 7.44 -1.33 15.05
N ALA A 68 6.15 -1.60 14.80
CA ALA A 68 5.27 -2.31 15.73
C ALA A 68 5.42 -3.84 15.65
N HIS A 69 5.48 -4.40 14.43
CA HIS A 69 5.40 -5.85 14.19
C HIS A 69 6.68 -6.44 13.58
N GLY A 70 7.64 -5.60 13.18
CA GLY A 70 8.83 -6.01 12.44
C GLY A 70 8.71 -5.75 10.94
N ALA A 71 9.84 -5.45 10.29
CA ALA A 71 9.92 -5.23 8.86
C ALA A 71 10.12 -6.55 8.10
N TYR A 72 9.55 -6.66 6.89
CA TYR A 72 9.84 -7.77 5.96
C TYR A 72 11.19 -7.60 5.23
N TYR A 73 11.93 -6.54 5.52
CA TYR A 73 13.21 -6.19 4.93
C TYR A 73 14.21 -5.78 6.01
N LEU A 74 15.50 -5.88 5.68
CA LEU A 74 16.58 -5.38 6.51
C LEU A 74 17.09 -4.06 5.93
N ARG A 75 17.44 -3.11 6.81
CA ARG A 75 18.13 -1.90 6.37
C ARG A 75 19.54 -2.29 5.90
N ALA A 76 19.88 -1.91 4.67
CA ALA A 76 21.23 -2.07 4.18
C ALA A 76 22.20 -1.21 5.01
N PRO A 77 23.46 -1.66 5.21
CA PRO A 77 24.48 -0.83 5.84
C PRO A 77 24.73 0.44 5.00
N SER A 78 25.09 1.54 5.68
CA SER A 78 25.41 2.81 5.02
C SER A 78 26.55 2.62 4.03
N GLY A 79 26.29 2.85 2.73
CA GLY A 79 27.27 2.68 1.65
C GLY A 79 27.09 1.43 0.78
N ALA A 80 26.03 0.65 0.97
CA ALA A 80 25.71 -0.47 0.07
C ALA A 80 25.26 0.06 -1.29
N GLU A 81 25.95 -0.32 -2.36
CA GLU A 81 25.53 0.00 -3.73
C GLU A 81 24.27 -0.82 -4.11
N PRO A 82 23.29 -0.22 -4.80
CA PRO A 82 22.11 -0.93 -5.27
C PRO A 82 22.51 -1.96 -6.34
N ASP A 83 22.48 -3.23 -5.97
CA ASP A 83 22.81 -4.35 -6.84
C ASP A 83 21.59 -4.76 -7.70
N ALA A 84 21.76 -4.71 -9.02
CA ALA A 84 20.71 -4.97 -10.01
C ALA A 84 20.51 -6.46 -10.35
N GLN A 85 21.29 -7.38 -9.76
CA GLN A 85 21.28 -8.78 -10.18
C GLN A 85 20.29 -9.65 -9.36
N ALA A 86 19.38 -10.33 -10.07
CA ALA A 86 18.37 -11.22 -9.50
C ALA A 86 18.97 -12.35 -8.64
N GLY A 87 18.44 -12.53 -7.41
CA GLY A 87 18.76 -13.65 -6.52
C GLY A 87 19.56 -13.31 -5.23
N ARG A 88 19.97 -12.05 -5.06
CA ARG A 88 20.54 -11.50 -3.82
C ARG A 88 19.54 -10.50 -3.21
N PRO A 89 19.58 -10.19 -1.89
CA PRO A 89 18.65 -9.23 -1.32
C PRO A 89 18.70 -7.90 -2.07
N HIS A 90 17.58 -7.51 -2.67
CA HIS A 90 17.46 -6.27 -3.43
C HIS A 90 17.54 -5.07 -2.47
N VAL A 91 18.53 -4.21 -2.66
CA VAL A 91 18.63 -2.95 -1.92
C VAL A 91 17.75 -1.93 -2.63
N ALA A 92 16.65 -1.55 -1.99
CA ALA A 92 15.76 -0.49 -2.46
C ALA A 92 16.05 0.81 -1.69
N THR A 93 16.14 1.92 -2.42
CA THR A 93 16.32 3.25 -1.81
C THR A 93 14.97 3.82 -1.41
N ALA A 94 14.74 4.00 -0.11
CA ALA A 94 13.60 4.77 0.39
C ALA A 94 13.91 6.27 0.29
N GLY A 95 13.53 6.90 -0.82
CA GLY A 95 13.56 8.36 -0.94
C GLY A 95 12.38 8.99 -0.19
N ARG A 96 12.61 10.07 0.55
CA ARG A 96 11.50 10.95 0.97
C ARG A 96 11.05 11.68 -0.28
N ILE A 97 9.80 11.47 -0.70
CA ILE A 97 9.17 12.36 -1.67
C ILE A 97 8.83 13.65 -0.91
N PRO A 98 9.41 14.81 -1.26
CA PRO A 98 9.01 16.07 -0.66
C PRO A 98 7.52 16.29 -0.92
N CYS A 99 6.78 16.66 0.12
CA CYS A 99 5.40 17.12 -0.04
C CYS A 99 5.46 18.59 -0.42
N GLU A 100 5.06 18.93 -1.64
CA GLU A 100 4.69 20.30 -1.96
C GLU A 100 3.31 20.59 -1.35
N GLU A 101 3.15 21.81 -0.80
CA GLU A 101 1.96 22.30 -0.08
C GLU A 101 0.74 22.49 -0.99
#